data_AF-A0YHE4-F1
#
_entry.id   AF-A0YHE4-F1
#
_cell.length_a   1.000
_cell.length_b   1.000
_cell.length_c   1.000
_cell.angle_alpha   90.00
_cell.angle_beta   90.00
_cell.angle_gamma   90.00
#
_symmetry.space_group_name_H-M   'P 1'
#
loop_
_entity.id
_entity.type
_entity.pdbx_description
1 polymer ?
#
loop_
_entity_poly.entity_id
_entity_poly.type
_entity_poly.pdbx_seq_one_letter_code
_entity_poly.pdbx_strand_id
1 'polypeptide(L)'
;MSSVFVVQNQQGYFATKQKVWDCGRDPKLLFRTAHKDEAINMVFELSSKDIDLRAEVIAVKQDDKKHPIVEVTAPPIVKDAIHVTASDELAATPLEIVIPAT
;
A
#
# COMPACT_ATOMS: atom_id res chain seq x y z
N MET A 1 11.72 -22.48 -13.27
CA MET A 1 11.29 -21.07 -13.44
C MET A 1 10.47 -20.70 -12.21
N SER A 2 11.04 -19.94 -11.27
CA SER A 2 10.32 -19.49 -10.07
C SER A 2 9.59 -18.18 -10.37
N SER A 3 8.27 -18.22 -10.37
CA SER A 3 7.46 -17.00 -10.31
C SER A 3 7.49 -16.45 -8.88
N VAL A 4 7.45 -15.14 -8.73
CA VAL A 4 7.26 -14.47 -7.44
C VAL A 4 5.99 -13.67 -7.43
N PHE A 5 5.44 -13.50 -6.24
CA PHE A 5 4.27 -12.69 -6.01
C PHE A 5 4.69 -11.29 -5.59
N VAL A 6 4.08 -10.31 -6.24
CA VAL A 6 4.14 -8.89 -5.92
C VAL A 6 2.74 -8.40 -5.62
N VAL A 7 2.63 -7.23 -4.97
CA VAL A 7 1.34 -6.61 -4.66
C VAL A 7 1.21 -5.31 -5.43
N GLN A 8 0.09 -5.16 -6.15
CA GLN A 8 -0.23 -3.96 -6.92
C GLN A 8 -1.56 -3.37 -6.44
N ASN A 9 -1.70 -2.04 -6.45
CA ASN A 9 -2.98 -1.39 -6.20
C ASN A 9 -3.76 -1.07 -7.48
N GLN A 10 -5.02 -0.67 -7.33
CA GLN A 10 -5.90 -0.26 -8.43
C GLN A 10 -5.37 0.89 -9.31
N GLN A 11 -4.36 1.63 -8.86
CA GLN A 11 -3.74 2.74 -9.59
C GLN A 11 -2.45 2.30 -10.32
N GLY A 12 -2.05 1.03 -10.19
CA GLY A 12 -0.86 0.47 -10.82
C GLY A 12 0.44 0.66 -10.02
N TYR A 13 0.37 1.15 -8.77
CA TYR A 13 1.52 1.22 -7.87
C TYR A 13 1.79 -0.13 -7.21
N PHE A 14 3.05 -0.38 -6.90
CA PHE A 14 3.51 -1.62 -6.27
C PHE A 14 3.89 -1.39 -4.81
N ALA A 15 3.63 -2.38 -3.95
CA ALA A 15 4.00 -2.30 -2.55
C ALA A 15 5.50 -2.58 -2.34
N THR A 16 6.10 -1.86 -1.40
CA THR A 16 7.47 -2.09 -0.90
C THR A 16 7.45 -2.93 0.39
N LYS A 17 8.62 -3.44 0.81
CA LYS A 17 8.75 -4.15 2.10
C LYS A 17 8.38 -3.30 3.32
N GLN A 18 8.43 -1.97 3.19
CA GLN A 18 8.07 -1.01 4.23
C GLN A 18 6.56 -0.71 4.26
N LYS A 19 5.75 -1.43 3.46
CA LYS A 19 4.30 -1.21 3.32
C LYS A 19 3.97 0.19 2.77
N VAL A 20 4.85 0.72 1.92
CA VAL A 20 4.69 1.99 1.19
C VAL A 20 4.52 1.70 -0.29
N TRP A 21 3.71 2.50 -0.99
CA TRP A 21 3.51 2.41 -2.44
C TRP A 21 4.67 3.04 -3.21
N ASP A 22 5.08 2.38 -4.29
CA ASP A 22 6.10 2.87 -5.22
C ASP A 22 5.66 2.61 -6.66
N CYS A 23 6.20 3.39 -7.61
CA CYS A 23 5.91 3.21 -9.03
C CYS A 23 6.53 1.93 -9.60
N GLY A 24 7.53 1.33 -8.95
CA GLY A 24 8.15 0.09 -9.42
C GLY A 24 9.24 0.29 -10.48
N ARG A 25 9.74 1.53 -10.65
CA ARG A 25 10.97 1.81 -11.44
C ARG A 25 12.20 1.13 -10.83
N ASP A 26 12.23 0.98 -9.50
CA ASP A 26 13.26 0.21 -8.81
C ASP A 26 12.69 -1.13 -8.31
N PRO A 27 12.90 -2.23 -9.06
CA PRO A 27 12.39 -3.54 -8.68
C PRO A 27 13.08 -4.13 -7.43
N LYS A 28 14.19 -3.52 -6.94
CA LYS A 28 14.84 -3.96 -5.70
C LYS A 28 14.05 -3.58 -4.45
N LEU A 29 13.36 -2.43 -4.50
CA LEU A 29 12.58 -1.88 -3.40
C LEU A 29 11.22 -2.57 -3.26
N LEU A 30 10.74 -3.21 -4.32
CA LEU A 30 9.47 -3.90 -4.34
C LEU A 30 9.45 -5.10 -3.40
N PHE A 31 8.31 -5.26 -2.73
CA PHE A 31 7.99 -6.47 -2.01
C PHE A 31 7.89 -7.63 -3.00
N ARG A 32 8.53 -8.74 -2.66
CA ARG A 32 8.51 -9.97 -3.46
C ARG A 32 8.57 -11.17 -2.51
N THR A 33 7.79 -12.19 -2.82
CA THR A 33 7.81 -13.46 -2.10
C THR A 33 7.60 -14.61 -3.08
N ALA A 34 8.12 -15.79 -2.76
CA ALA A 34 7.81 -17.03 -3.48
C ALA A 34 6.46 -17.63 -3.05
N HIS A 35 5.89 -17.16 -1.94
CA HIS A 35 4.73 -17.74 -1.27
C HIS A 35 3.51 -16.82 -1.44
N LYS A 36 2.41 -17.36 -1.99
CA LYS A 36 1.22 -16.56 -2.28
C LYS A 36 0.56 -16.04 -1.00
N ASP A 37 0.54 -16.86 0.05
CA ASP A 37 0.00 -16.54 1.37
C ASP A 37 0.69 -15.33 2.00
N GLU A 38 2.01 -15.20 1.90
CA GLU A 38 2.72 -14.00 2.37
C GLU A 38 2.30 -12.73 1.62
N ALA A 39 2.05 -12.83 0.30
CA ALA A 39 1.56 -11.71 -0.49
C ALA A 39 0.10 -11.36 -0.15
N ILE A 40 -0.75 -12.35 0.13
CA ILE A 40 -2.12 -12.13 0.61
C ILE A 40 -2.09 -11.45 1.97
N ASN A 41 -1.18 -11.87 2.87
CA ASN A 41 -1.02 -11.23 4.16
C ASN A 41 -0.63 -9.74 4.02
N MET A 42 0.27 -9.42 3.08
CA MET A 42 0.62 -8.03 2.75
C MET A 42 -0.59 -7.22 2.28
N VAL A 43 -1.42 -7.78 1.38
CA VAL A 43 -2.67 -7.13 0.92
C VAL A 43 -3.60 -6.89 2.10
N PHE A 44 -3.77 -7.86 3.00
CA PHE A 44 -4.62 -7.74 4.17
C PHE A 44 -4.14 -6.63 5.12
N GLU A 45 -2.83 -6.57 5.41
CA GLU A 45 -2.25 -5.53 6.26
C GLU A 45 -2.41 -4.12 5.67
N LEU A 46 -2.29 -3.98 4.35
CA LEU A 46 -2.48 -2.70 3.65
C LEU A 46 -3.95 -2.28 3.65
N SER A 47 -4.86 -3.21 3.32
CA SER A 47 -6.31 -2.96 3.26
C SER A 47 -6.93 -2.74 4.65
N SER A 48 -6.31 -3.27 5.71
CA SER A 48 -6.75 -3.01 7.08
C SER A 48 -6.47 -1.57 7.54
N LYS A 49 -5.50 -0.89 6.91
CA LYS A 49 -5.18 0.51 7.20
C LYS A 49 -6.02 1.48 6.38
N ASP A 50 -6.39 1.08 5.17
CA ASP A 50 -7.17 1.87 4.22
C ASP A 50 -8.22 0.98 3.58
N ILE A 51 -9.49 1.18 3.96
CA ILE A 51 -10.61 0.34 3.52
C ILE A 51 -11.01 0.58 2.06
N ASP A 52 -10.65 1.73 1.49
CA ASP A 52 -10.94 2.08 0.10
C ASP A 52 -9.87 1.55 -0.85
N LEU A 53 -8.73 1.13 -0.30
CA LEU A 53 -7.64 0.52 -1.05
C LEU A 53 -8.03 -0.86 -1.58
N ARG A 54 -7.95 -1.01 -2.91
CA ARG A 54 -8.06 -2.32 -3.58
C ARG A 54 -6.69 -2.73 -4.11
N ALA A 55 -6.03 -3.61 -3.36
CA ALA A 55 -4.77 -4.20 -3.76
C ALA A 55 -4.97 -5.67 -4.16
N GLU A 56 -4.20 -6.12 -5.15
CA GLU A 56 -4.20 -7.50 -5.62
C GLU A 56 -2.80 -8.11 -5.63
N VAL A 57 -2.76 -9.44 -5.59
CA VAL A 57 -1.52 -10.22 -5.70
C VAL A 57 -1.32 -10.65 -7.14
N ILE A 58 -0.18 -10.28 -7.72
CA ILE A 58 0.19 -10.60 -9.11
C ILE A 58 1.40 -11.52 -9.10
N ALA A 59 1.33 -12.60 -9.87
CA ALA A 59 2.47 -13.49 -10.10
C ALA A 59 3.30 -12.97 -11.29
N VAL A 60 4.57 -12.65 -11.04
CA VAL A 60 5.50 -12.12 -12.03
C VAL A 60 6.74 -13.00 -12.13
N LYS A 61 7.37 -13.00 -13.31
CA LYS A 61 8.65 -13.69 -13.52
C LYS A 61 9.77 -12.91 -12.84
N GLN A 62 10.84 -13.64 -12.51
CA GLN A 62 12.08 -13.03 -12.05
C GLN A 62 13.08 -12.96 -13.20
N ASP A 63 13.86 -11.89 -13.22
CA ASP A 63 15.06 -11.74 -14.06
C ASP A 63 16.24 -12.56 -13.51
N ASP A 64 17.34 -12.69 -14.26
CA ASP A 64 18.57 -13.38 -13.84
C ASP A 64 19.16 -12.83 -12.53
N LYS A 65 18.85 -11.56 -12.21
CA LYS A 65 19.22 -10.89 -10.95
C LYS A 65 18.23 -11.11 -9.80
N LYS A 66 17.27 -12.04 -9.94
CA LYS A 66 16.18 -12.31 -8.99
C LYS A 66 15.27 -11.10 -8.69
N HIS A 67 15.21 -10.14 -9.62
CA HIS A 67 14.30 -9.00 -9.54
C HIS A 67 12.97 -9.33 -10.21
N PRO A 68 11.83 -8.94 -9.62
CA PRO A 68 10.53 -9.10 -10.27
C PRO A 68 10.47 -8.24 -11.54
N ILE A 69 10.06 -8.86 -12.65
CA ILE A 69 9.82 -8.15 -13.91
C ILE A 69 8.39 -7.61 -13.84
N VAL A 70 8.26 -6.31 -13.59
CA VAL A 70 6.98 -5.60 -13.51
C VAL A 70 6.91 -4.54 -14.60
N GLU A 71 5.71 -4.37 -15.18
CA GLU A 71 5.44 -3.26 -16.08
C GLU A 71 5.02 -2.04 -15.27
N VAL A 72 5.71 -0.92 -15.46
CA VAL A 72 5.40 0.32 -14.73
C VAL A 72 4.37 1.12 -15.49
N THR A 73 3.12 1.02 -15.04
CA THR A 73 1.98 1.77 -15.61
C THR A 73 1.71 3.07 -14.86
N ALA A 74 2.07 3.15 -13.57
CA ALA A 74 1.78 4.30 -12.74
C ALA A 74 2.76 5.48 -12.95
N PRO A 75 2.30 6.74 -12.80
CA PRO A 75 3.18 7.89 -12.80
C PRO A 75 4.16 7.85 -11.62
N PRO A 76 5.35 8.49 -11.74
CA PRO A 76 6.31 8.53 -10.64
C PRO A 76 5.72 9.26 -9.44
N ILE A 77 5.85 8.66 -8.26
CA ILE A 77 5.50 9.32 -7.00
C ILE A 77 6.61 10.33 -6.72
N VAL A 78 6.29 11.62 -6.77
CA VAL A 78 7.21 12.67 -6.34
C VAL A 78 7.29 12.56 -4.82
N LYS A 79 8.38 11.97 -4.32
CA LYS A 79 8.65 11.88 -2.87
C LYS A 79 9.18 13.24 -2.39
N ASP A 80 8.39 14.29 -2.55
CA ASP A 80 8.64 15.51 -1.80
C ASP A 80 8.25 15.23 -0.35
N ALA A 81 9.23 15.35 0.54
CA ALA A 81 9.12 15.02 1.95
C ALA A 81 8.03 15.86 2.62
N ILE A 82 6.83 15.31 2.78
CA ILE A 82 5.85 15.81 3.74
C ILE A 82 5.41 14.65 4.61
N HIS A 83 6.08 14.56 5.75
CA HIS A 83 5.58 13.89 6.94
C HIS A 83 4.28 14.57 7.36
N VAL A 84 3.13 13.95 7.08
CA VAL A 84 1.90 14.24 7.81
C VAL A 84 1.59 13.03 8.69
N THR A 85 2.02 13.12 9.94
CA THR A 85 1.44 12.36 11.04
C THR A 85 -0.03 12.74 11.13
N ALA A 86 -0.90 11.86 10.64
CA ALA A 86 -2.33 11.96 10.86
C ALA A 86 -2.74 10.79 11.76
N SER A 87 -2.59 11.00 13.07
CA SER A 87 -3.36 10.32 14.11
C SER A 87 -3.18 11.12 15.40
N ASP A 88 -3.70 12.34 15.44
CA ASP A 88 -3.92 13.05 16.70
C ASP A 88 -5.35 13.61 16.72
N GLU A 89 -6.09 13.11 17.70
CA GLU A 89 -7.29 13.68 18.34
C GLU A 89 -8.38 14.33 17.47
N LEU A 90 -9.43 13.57 17.15
CA LEU A 90 -10.77 14.16 17.09
C LEU A 90 -11.38 14.09 18.49
N ALA A 91 -11.09 15.13 19.28
CA ALA A 91 -11.71 15.40 20.57
C ALA A 91 -13.23 15.36 20.43
N ALA A 92 -13.85 14.39 21.11
CA ALA A 92 -15.27 14.37 21.35
C ALA A 92 -15.62 15.57 22.27
N THR A 93 -16.30 16.57 21.72
CA THR A 93 -17.04 17.54 22.53
C THR A 93 -18.53 17.26 22.34
N PRO A 94 -19.26 16.82 23.38
CA PRO A 94 -20.71 16.75 23.31
C PRO A 94 -21.29 18.17 23.34
N LEU A 95 -22.14 18.48 22.37
CA LEU A 95 -22.90 19.74 22.27
C LEU A 95 -23.81 19.92 23.49
N GLU A 96 -23.58 20.98 24.27
CA GLU A 96 -24.52 21.45 25.31
C GLU A 96 -25.82 21.91 24.65
N ILE A 97 -26.89 21.13 24.80
CA ILE A 97 -28.25 21.55 24.47
C ILE A 97 -28.76 22.39 25.65
N VAL A 98 -28.74 23.70 25.48
CA VAL A 98 -29.43 24.66 26.35
C VAL A 98 -30.92 24.55 26.06
N ILE A 99 -31.68 23.95 26.97
CA ILE A 99 -33.15 23.95 26.95
C ILE A 99 -33.61 25.21 27.70
N PRO A 100 -34.33 26.16 27.08
CA PRO A 100 -34.93 27.27 27.81
C PRO A 100 -36.15 26.79 28.60
N ALA A 101 -36.23 27.22 29.86
CA ALA A 101 -37.35 26.95 30.76
C ALA A 101 -38.66 27.59 30.24
N THR A 102 -39.76 26.86 30.39
CA THR A 102 -41.15 27.36 30.37
C THR A 102 -41.88 26.72 31.53
#